data_AF-A0A350H890-F1
#
_entry.id   AF-A0A350H890-F1
#
_cell.length_a   1.000
_cell.length_b   1.000
_cell.length_c   1.000
_cell.angle_alpha   90.00
_cell.angle_beta   90.00
_cell.angle_gamma   90.00
#
_symmetry.space_group_name_H-M   'P 1'
#
loop_
_entity.id
_entity.type
_entity.pdbx_description
1 polymer ?
#
loop_
_entity_poly.entity_id
_entity_poly.type
_entity_poly.pdbx_seq_one_letter_code
_entity_poly.pdbx_strand_id
1 'polypeptide(L)'
;MLFISDYEINSLLGYYTNYSSRTGFSAVADAYTLLGISREASDSEVKKRYKDLVKENHPDKLRHMPESFRKEAEERMKAINEAYSRIKKERSI
;
A
#
# COMPACT_ATOMS: atom_id res chain seq x y z
N MET A 1 -3.09 -19.74 2.99
CA MET A 1 -3.55 -18.44 2.47
C MET A 1 -3.31 -17.44 3.58
N LEU A 2 -2.17 -16.73 3.56
CA LEU A 2 -1.77 -15.85 4.66
C LEU A 2 -2.60 -14.56 4.58
N PHE A 3 -3.72 -14.54 5.29
CA PHE A 3 -4.48 -13.33 5.58
C PHE A 3 -3.67 -12.52 6.59
N ILE A 4 -2.93 -11.54 6.08
CA ILE A 4 -2.29 -10.52 6.91
C ILE A 4 -3.43 -9.78 7.61
N SER A 5 -3.51 -9.92 8.94
CA SER A 5 -4.59 -9.34 9.73
C SER A 5 -4.54 -7.80 9.68
N ASP A 6 -5.68 -7.13 9.84
CA ASP A 6 -5.76 -5.67 9.91
C ASP A 6 -4.77 -5.05 10.93
N TYR A 7 -4.36 -5.83 11.94
CA TYR A 7 -3.35 -5.44 12.94
C TYR A 7 -1.92 -5.36 12.36
N GLU A 8 -1.54 -6.29 11.48
CA GLU A 8 -0.23 -6.26 10.82
C GLU A 8 -0.14 -5.13 9.79
N ILE A 9 -1.25 -4.79 9.12
CA ILE A 9 -1.30 -3.64 8.21
C ILE A 9 -1.13 -2.32 8.98
N ASN A 10 -1.80 -2.15 10.12
CA ASN A 10 -1.64 -0.96 10.96
C ASN A 10 -0.23 -0.88 11.58
N SER A 11 0.37 -2.02 11.95
CA SER A 11 1.77 -2.07 12.40
C SER A 11 2.74 -1.68 11.28
N LEU A 12 2.50 -2.14 10.04
CA LEU A 12 3.28 -1.78 8.86
C LEU A 12 3.18 -0.29 8.55
N LEU A 13 1.99 0.31 8.71
CA LEU A 13 1.76 1.75 8.53
C LEU A 13 2.41 2.60 9.63
N GLY A 14 2.40 2.13 10.88
CA GLY A 14 3.17 2.73 11.97
C GLY A 14 4.68 2.68 11.71
N TYR A 15 5.16 1.59 11.12
CA TYR A 15 6.55 1.49 10.65
C TYR A 15 6.82 2.46 9.48
N TYR A 16 5.85 2.62 8.58
CA TYR A 16 5.91 3.48 7.40
C TYR A 16 6.01 4.98 7.70
N THR A 17 5.16 5.47 8.62
CA THR A 17 5.17 6.88 9.06
C THR A 17 6.51 7.24 9.69
N ASN A 18 7.11 6.31 10.44
CA ASN A 18 8.46 6.46 10.97
C ASN A 18 9.56 6.35 9.90
N TYR A 19 9.45 5.43 8.94
CA TYR A 19 10.46 5.21 7.89
C TYR A 19 10.53 6.33 6.86
N SER A 20 9.39 6.92 6.51
CA SER A 20 9.28 8.02 5.56
C SER A 20 10.04 9.28 6.01
N SER A 21 10.41 9.37 7.29
CA SER A 21 11.20 10.46 7.85
C SER A 21 12.72 10.21 7.85
N ARG A 22 13.19 8.96 7.68
CA ARG A 22 14.62 8.61 7.82
C ARG A 22 15.34 8.28 6.53
N THR A 23 14.65 7.70 5.54
CA THR A 23 15.25 7.36 4.24
C THR A 23 14.11 7.22 3.24
N GLY A 24 14.11 7.99 2.16
CA GLY A 24 13.17 7.78 1.06
C GLY A 24 13.18 6.30 0.68
N PHE A 25 12.00 5.67 0.60
CA PHE A 25 11.82 4.24 0.31
C PHE A 25 12.92 3.77 -0.66
N SER A 26 13.89 3.00 -0.19
CA SER A 26 15.06 2.66 -1.01
C SER A 26 14.99 1.23 -1.54
N ALA A 27 14.09 0.39 -1.02
CA ALA A 27 13.98 -1.00 -1.43
C ALA A 27 12.62 -1.27 -2.07
N VAL A 28 12.63 -1.79 -3.30
CA VAL A 28 11.40 -2.27 -3.95
C VAL A 28 10.75 -3.42 -3.17
N ALA A 29 11.49 -4.05 -2.25
CA ALA A 29 10.97 -5.04 -1.30
C ALA A 29 9.86 -4.44 -0.41
N ASP A 30 10.01 -3.17 -0.04
CA ASP A 30 9.03 -2.47 0.79
C ASP A 30 7.73 -2.23 0.00
N ALA A 31 7.82 -2.04 -1.32
CA ALA A 31 6.66 -1.86 -2.18
C ALA A 31 5.80 -3.13 -2.28
N TYR A 32 6.42 -4.30 -2.43
CA TYR A 32 5.69 -5.58 -2.44
C TYR A 32 5.03 -5.85 -1.08
N THR A 33 5.75 -5.55 0.01
CA THR A 33 5.24 -5.69 1.38
C THR A 33 4.05 -4.77 1.63
N LEU A 34 4.11 -3.52 1.16
CA LEU A 34 2.98 -2.57 1.27
C LEU A 34 1.74 -3.03 0.50
N LEU A 35 1.93 -3.64 -0.67
CA LEU A 35 0.83 -4.26 -1.43
C LEU A 35 0.34 -5.57 -0.80
N GLY A 36 1.03 -6.09 0.22
CA GLY A 36 0.72 -7.37 0.87
C GLY A 36 0.92 -8.57 -0.05
N ILE A 37 1.88 -8.49 -0.96
CA ILE A 37 2.18 -9.54 -1.96
C ILE A 37 3.66 -9.92 -1.90
N SER A 38 3.97 -11.15 -2.34
CA SER A 38 5.38 -11.58 -2.48
C SER A 38 6.05 -10.84 -3.63
N ARG A 39 7.38 -10.67 -3.54
CA ARG A 39 8.22 -10.24 -4.68
C ARG A 39 8.14 -11.21 -5.86
N GLU A 40 7.73 -12.45 -5.61
CA GLU A 40 7.53 -13.51 -6.62
C GLU A 40 6.13 -13.45 -7.25
N ALA A 41 5.23 -12.60 -6.77
CA ALA A 41 3.87 -12.48 -7.29
C ALA A 41 3.88 -12.13 -8.79
N SER A 42 2.91 -12.63 -9.55
CA SER A 42 2.78 -12.31 -10.97
C SER A 42 2.28 -10.88 -11.21
N ASP A 43 2.53 -10.32 -12.40
CA ASP A 43 2.10 -8.95 -12.72
C ASP A 43 0.57 -8.78 -12.67
N SER A 44 -0.16 -9.86 -12.99
CA SER A 44 -1.61 -9.92 -12.86
C SER A 44 -2.06 -9.85 -11.39
N GLU A 45 -1.34 -10.51 -10.48
CA GLU A 45 -1.59 -10.42 -9.02
C GLU A 45 -1.26 -9.04 -8.47
N VAL A 46 -0.14 -8.43 -8.88
CA VAL A 46 0.23 -7.05 -8.50
C VAL A 46 -0.90 -6.08 -8.88
N LYS A 47 -1.39 -6.17 -10.13
CA LYS A 47 -2.45 -5.31 -10.64
C LYS A 47 -3.81 -5.58 -10.00
N LYS A 48 -4.10 -6.84 -9.68
CA LYS A 48 -5.31 -7.24 -8.96
C LYS A 48 -5.28 -6.67 -7.54
N ARG A 49 -4.19 -6.87 -6.81
CA ARG A 49 -4.10 -6.42 -5.42
C ARG A 49 -4.08 -4.91 -5.29
N TYR A 50 -3.43 -4.21 -6.22
CA TYR A 50 -3.54 -2.76 -6.34
C TYR A 50 -5.00 -2.30 -6.47
N LYS A 51 -5.79 -2.91 -7.36
CA LYS A 51 -7.22 -2.58 -7.53
C LYS A 51 -8.04 -2.85 -6.28
N ASP A 52 -7.76 -3.97 -5.59
CA ASP A 52 -8.46 -4.32 -4.34
C ASP A 52 -8.16 -3.28 -3.25
N LEU A 53 -6.90 -2.91 -3.05
CA LEU A 53 -6.50 -1.89 -2.07
C LEU A 53 -7.09 -0.51 -2.37
N VAL A 54 -7.18 -0.12 -3.64
CA VAL A 54 -7.85 1.13 -4.05
C VAL A 54 -9.34 1.09 -3.74
N LYS A 55 -10.01 -0.06 -3.93
CA LYS A 55 -11.42 -0.24 -3.57
C LYS A 55 -11.65 -0.27 -2.06
N GLU A 56 -10.68 -0.76 -1.30
CA GLU A 56 -10.72 -0.80 0.17
C GLU A 56 -10.51 0.59 0.76
N ASN A 57 -9.55 1.36 0.22
CA ASN A 57 -9.20 2.70 0.70
C ASN A 57 -9.91 3.84 -0.05
N HIS A 58 -10.90 3.54 -0.91
CA HIS A 58 -11.54 4.55 -1.75
C HIS A 58 -12.19 5.66 -0.90
N PRO A 59 -11.92 6.96 -1.16
CA PRO A 59 -12.47 8.05 -0.37
C PRO A 59 -13.99 8.08 -0.37
N ASP A 60 -14.64 7.52 -1.41
CA ASP A 60 -16.10 7.41 -1.49
C ASP A 60 -16.69 6.53 -0.38
N LYS A 61 -15.99 5.47 0.06
CA LYS A 61 -16.39 4.67 1.23
C LYS A 61 -16.18 5.38 2.57
N LEU A 62 -15.37 6.44 2.55
CA LEU A 62 -14.98 7.21 3.73
C LEU A 62 -15.62 8.60 3.75
N ARG A 63 -16.58 8.87 2.84
CA ARG A 63 -17.30 10.15 2.80
C ARG A 63 -18.10 10.42 4.08
N HIS A 64 -18.50 9.37 4.77
CA HIS A 64 -19.24 9.41 6.03
C HIS A 64 -18.31 9.42 7.25
N MET A 65 -17.00 9.25 7.05
CA MET A 65 -16.02 9.17 8.13
C MET A 65 -15.42 10.54 8.47
N PRO A 66 -14.91 10.71 9.70
CA PRO A 66 -14.23 11.93 10.12
C PRO A 66 -13.04 12.30 9.21
N GLU A 67 -12.69 13.59 9.17
CA GLU A 67 -11.60 14.10 8.33
C GLU A 67 -10.25 13.40 8.58
N SER A 68 -9.99 12.96 9.83
CA SER A 68 -8.81 12.18 10.20
C SER A 68 -8.70 10.87 9.41
N PHE A 69 -9.80 10.11 9.31
CA PHE A 69 -9.85 8.87 8.55
C PHE A 69 -9.72 9.11 7.05
N ARG A 70 -10.24 10.24 6.56
CA ARG A 70 -10.07 10.62 5.15
C ARG A 70 -8.61 10.93 4.81
N LYS A 71 -7.90 11.67 5.68
CA LYS A 71 -6.47 11.94 5.52
C LYS A 71 -5.64 10.67 5.56
N GLU A 72 -5.93 9.78 6.51
CA GLU A 72 -5.23 8.51 6.62
C GLU A 72 -5.42 7.64 5.37
N ALA A 73 -6.64 7.56 4.84
CA ALA A 73 -6.89 6.83 3.61
C ALA A 73 -6.24 7.46 2.39
N GLU A 74 -6.16 8.79 2.32
CA GLU A 74 -5.45 9.50 1.27
C GLU A 74 -3.94 9.21 1.32
N GLU A 75 -3.34 9.21 2.51
CA GLU A 75 -1.95 8.82 2.72
C GLU A 75 -1.68 7.37 2.33
N ARG A 76 -2.56 6.44 2.74
CA ARG A 76 -2.50 5.03 2.33
C ARG A 76 -2.59 4.89 0.82
N MET A 77 -3.52 5.59 0.18
CA MET A 77 -3.68 5.56 -1.27
C MET A 77 -2.44 6.05 -2.00
N LYS A 78 -1.84 7.14 -1.49
CA LYS A 78 -0.59 7.68 -2.02
C LYS A 78 0.53 6.66 -1.92
N ALA A 79 0.67 5.99 -0.78
CA ALA A 79 1.67 4.94 -0.58
C ALA A 79 1.45 3.73 -1.52
N ILE A 80 0.20 3.30 -1.72
CA ILE A 80 -0.17 2.23 -2.65
C ILE A 80 0.20 2.58 -4.09
N ASN A 81 -0.11 3.81 -4.53
CA ASN A 81 0.23 4.31 -5.86
C ASN A 81 1.75 4.36 -6.07
N GLU A 82 2.49 4.82 -5.07
CA GLU A 82 3.94 4.93 -5.13
C GLU A 82 4.62 3.55 -5.18
N ALA A 83 4.15 2.60 -4.36
CA ALA A 83 4.60 1.22 -4.37
C ALA A 83 4.33 0.54 -5.73
N TYR A 84 3.11 0.68 -6.26
CA TYR A 84 2.76 0.14 -7.57
C TYR A 84 3.63 0.74 -8.69
N SER A 85 3.85 2.05 -8.67
CA SER A 85 4.71 2.73 -9.66
C SER A 85 6.16 2.22 -9.61
N ARG A 86 6.69 1.94 -8.43
CA ARG A 86 8.05 1.38 -8.25
C ARG A 86 8.15 -0.05 -8.76
N ILE A 87 7.20 -0.91 -8.42
CA ILE A 87 7.15 -2.29 -8.92
C ILE A 87 7.03 -2.27 -10.44
N LYS A 88 6.16 -1.39 -10.96
CA LYS A 88 6.00 -1.19 -12.40
C LYS A 88 7.31 -0.78 -13.06
N LYS A 89 8.07 0.14 -12.46
CA LYS A 89 9.38 0.59 -12.94
C LYS A 89 10.45 -0.51 -12.86
N GLU A 90 10.47 -1.29 -11.79
CA GLU A 90 11.41 -2.42 -11.62
C GLU A 90 11.13 -3.53 -12.64
N ARG A 91 9.85 -3.85 -12.86
CA ARG A 91 9.43 -4.92 -13.78
C ARG A 91 9.26 -4.46 -15.23
N SER A 92 9.33 -3.14 -15.49
CA SER A 92 9.08 -2.52 -16.80
C SER A 92 7.75 -2.96 -17.46
N ILE A 93 6.69 -3.05 -16.65
CA ILE A 93 5.30 -3.33 -17.08
C ILE A 93 4.45 -2.06 -17.18
#